data_AF-A0A939EHH7-F1
#
_entry.id   AF-A0A939EHH7-F1
#
_cell.length_a   1.000
_cell.length_b   1.000
_cell.length_c   1.000
_cell.angle_alpha   90.00
_cell.angle_beta   90.00
_cell.angle_gamma   90.00
#
_symmetry.space_group_name_H-M   'P 1'
#
loop_
_entity.id
_entity.type
_entity.pdbx_description
1 polymer ?
#
loop_
_entity_poly.entity_id
_entity_poly.type
_entity_poly.pdbx_seq_one_letter_code
_entity_poly.pdbx_strand_id
1 'polypeptide(L)'
;MDLTYLLDRISEPWLLALGGLLVGALFGAFAQQSRFCLRAASIEFSRGTPGDRLPVWLLSFSAALIGTQVLISIGEVQANEARQLASPQSLSGALLGGLMFGTGMVLARGCASRLLVLSATGNLRALLSGLVFAVVAQASLRGILKPFREWIAALWTTGDVGGNDITAHLGLTSGMTIAFGCLWLIAGLVIAWRVKVPAWQLIAAAGAGLAIPLAWWFTSAMALQAFDPVQIEGVTFTGPSADTLMLVLSPPGDVLDFDIGLVPGVFLGSFLAAFLTRQLELQGFEGGKSMARYLTGATLMGFGGMLAGGCAVGAGVTGASIFALTAWITLTGIWLSAAITDRILSGRLEPRGQQVA
;
A
#
# COMPACT_ATOMS: atom_id res chain seq x y z
N MET A 1 20.69 14.89 6.10
CA MET A 1 20.35 16.13 6.87
C MET A 1 20.32 15.77 8.35
N ASP A 2 20.79 16.65 9.22
CA ASP A 2 21.00 16.36 10.65
C ASP A 2 19.68 16.50 11.44
N LEU A 3 19.06 15.39 11.87
CA LEU A 3 17.86 15.39 12.72
C LEU A 3 18.20 15.50 14.22
N THR A 4 19.49 15.49 14.57
CA THR A 4 19.98 15.64 15.95
C THR A 4 19.37 16.85 16.67
N TYR A 5 19.23 17.98 15.98
CA TYR A 5 18.57 19.17 16.54
C TYR A 5 17.12 18.93 16.99
N LEU A 6 16.38 18.05 16.30
CA LEU A 6 15.02 17.68 16.67
C LEU A 6 15.00 16.60 17.76
N LEU A 7 15.93 15.64 17.70
CA LEU A 7 16.11 14.60 18.73
C LEU A 7 16.48 15.18 20.10
N ASP A 8 17.24 16.28 20.12
CA ASP A 8 17.58 17.00 21.36
C ASP A 8 16.37 17.67 22.05
N ARG A 9 15.25 17.86 21.32
CA ARG A 9 14.04 18.53 21.83
C ARG A 9 12.83 17.62 21.98
N ILE A 10 12.77 16.55 21.20
CA ILE A 10 11.63 15.63 21.13
C ILE A 10 12.19 14.22 21.28
N SER A 11 11.62 13.44 22.18
CA SER A 11 11.97 12.02 22.34
C SER A 11 11.74 11.24 21.03
N GLU A 12 12.61 10.29 20.74
CA GLU A 12 12.65 9.51 19.49
C GLU A 12 11.29 8.90 19.09
N PRO A 13 10.53 8.24 19.99
CA PRO A 13 9.24 7.64 19.63
C PRO A 13 8.21 8.66 19.13
N TRP A 14 8.22 9.86 19.70
CA TRP A 14 7.34 10.95 19.28
C TRP A 14 7.78 11.55 17.94
N LEU A 15 9.08 11.66 17.70
CA LEU A 15 9.60 12.15 16.43
C LEU A 15 9.25 11.18 15.28
N LEU A 16 9.38 9.87 15.51
CA LEU A 16 8.96 8.83 14.57
C LEU A 16 7.47 8.91 14.26
N ALA A 17 6.63 8.97 15.31
CA ALA A 17 5.19 9.11 15.14
C ALA A 17 4.79 10.41 14.43
N LEU A 18 5.47 11.53 14.71
CA LEU A 18 5.23 12.81 14.00
C LEU A 18 5.66 12.73 12.54
N GLY A 19 6.79 12.09 12.24
CA GLY A 19 7.22 11.82 10.88
C GLY A 19 6.20 10.97 10.12
N GLY A 20 5.75 9.87 10.72
CA GLY A 20 4.67 9.03 10.21
C GLY A 20 3.39 9.82 9.96
N LEU A 21 3.00 10.68 10.91
CA LEU A 21 1.83 11.53 10.79
C LEU A 21 1.94 12.51 9.62
N LEU A 22 3.10 13.15 9.43
CA LEU A 22 3.32 14.09 8.32
C LEU A 22 3.34 13.37 6.97
N VAL A 23 4.09 12.27 6.84
CA VAL A 23 4.14 11.46 5.61
C VAL A 23 2.75 10.92 5.29
N GLY A 24 2.06 10.41 6.30
CA GLY A 24 0.69 9.92 6.20
C GLY A 24 -0.27 11.02 5.75
N ALA A 25 -0.19 12.21 6.34
CA ALA A 25 -1.05 13.33 5.96
C ALA A 25 -0.84 13.76 4.50
N LEU A 26 0.41 13.83 4.06
CA LEU A 26 0.74 14.10 2.66
C LEU A 26 0.20 13.00 1.73
N PHE A 27 0.49 11.73 2.04
CA PHE A 27 -0.02 10.60 1.25
C PHE A 27 -1.54 10.60 1.20
N GLY A 28 -2.23 10.76 2.33
CA GLY A 28 -3.69 10.76 2.41
C GLY A 28 -4.33 11.90 1.63
N ALA A 29 -3.79 13.11 1.72
CA ALA A 29 -4.27 14.27 0.98
C ALA A 29 -4.13 14.05 -0.53
N PHE A 30 -2.94 13.66 -1.00
CA PHE A 30 -2.68 13.43 -2.41
C PHE A 30 -3.40 12.20 -2.97
N ALA A 31 -3.52 11.12 -2.20
CA ALA A 31 -4.26 9.92 -2.58
C ALA A 31 -5.76 10.19 -2.73
N GLN A 32 -6.33 11.07 -1.90
CA GLN A 32 -7.72 11.48 -2.04
C GLN A 32 -7.94 12.33 -3.31
N GLN A 33 -7.07 13.31 -3.57
CA GLN A 33 -7.18 14.22 -4.72
C GLN A 33 -6.95 13.52 -6.07
N SER A 34 -5.93 12.67 -6.15
CA SER A 34 -5.66 11.84 -7.33
C SER A 34 -6.66 10.69 -7.50
N ARG A 35 -7.44 10.41 -6.46
CA ARG A 35 -8.34 9.26 -6.37
C ARG A 35 -7.58 7.94 -6.63
N PHE A 36 -6.37 7.84 -6.08
CA PHE A 36 -5.49 6.69 -6.17
C PHE A 36 -6.22 5.39 -5.80
N CYS A 37 -6.23 4.42 -6.71
CA CYS A 37 -6.93 3.16 -6.51
C CYS A 37 -6.34 2.03 -7.35
N LEU A 38 -5.55 1.15 -6.72
CA LEU A 38 -5.00 -0.03 -7.39
C LEU A 38 -6.10 -0.93 -7.98
N ARG A 39 -7.21 -1.10 -7.24
CA ARG A 39 -8.35 -1.92 -7.70
C ARG A 39 -8.85 -1.46 -9.08
N ALA A 40 -9.15 -0.18 -9.22
CA ALA A 40 -9.68 0.36 -10.47
C ALA A 40 -8.66 0.24 -11.61
N ALA A 41 -7.39 0.57 -11.35
CA ALA A 41 -6.30 0.40 -12.32
C ALA A 41 -6.19 -1.04 -12.83
N SER A 42 -6.21 -2.03 -11.92
CA SER A 42 -6.12 -3.45 -12.30
C SER A 42 -7.33 -3.93 -13.15
N ILE A 43 -8.53 -3.43 -12.84
CA ILE A 43 -9.75 -3.76 -13.59
C ILE A 43 -9.73 -3.12 -14.98
N GLU A 44 -9.44 -1.82 -15.07
CA GLU A 44 -9.32 -1.07 -16.34
C GLU A 44 -8.31 -1.73 -17.28
N PHE A 45 -7.14 -2.11 -16.74
CA PHE A 45 -6.12 -2.84 -17.49
C PHE A 45 -6.62 -4.19 -17.97
N SER A 46 -7.27 -4.98 -17.11
CA SER A 46 -7.75 -6.33 -17.46
C SER A 46 -8.87 -6.35 -18.50
N ARG A 47 -9.63 -5.24 -18.60
CA ARG A 47 -10.72 -5.05 -19.57
C ARG A 47 -10.25 -4.38 -20.87
N GLY A 48 -8.99 -3.92 -20.94
CA GLY A 48 -8.48 -3.20 -22.10
C GLY A 48 -9.14 -1.84 -22.35
N THR A 49 -9.79 -1.26 -21.33
CA THR A 49 -10.48 0.04 -21.40
C THR A 49 -9.81 1.00 -20.41
N PRO A 50 -8.70 1.67 -20.81
CA PRO A 50 -7.97 2.54 -19.90
C PRO A 50 -8.83 3.73 -19.48
N GLY A 51 -9.12 3.83 -18.18
CA GLY A 51 -9.83 4.94 -17.56
C GLY A 51 -8.86 5.95 -16.95
N ASP A 52 -9.37 6.77 -16.03
CA ASP A 52 -8.58 7.77 -15.31
C ASP A 52 -7.67 7.14 -14.24
N ARG A 53 -7.93 5.91 -13.78
CA ARG A 53 -7.24 5.33 -12.61
C ARG A 53 -5.97 4.58 -12.95
N LEU A 54 -5.91 3.91 -14.10
CA LEU A 54 -4.71 3.28 -14.58
C LEU A 54 -3.52 4.26 -14.70
N PRO A 55 -3.62 5.41 -15.38
CA PRO A 55 -2.51 6.36 -15.48
C PRO A 55 -2.14 6.98 -14.12
N VAL A 56 -3.11 7.27 -13.26
CA VAL A 56 -2.86 7.76 -11.88
C VAL A 56 -2.02 6.75 -11.09
N TRP A 57 -2.37 5.47 -11.16
CA TRP A 57 -1.62 4.44 -10.46
C TRP A 57 -0.20 4.28 -11.03
N LEU A 58 -0.06 4.27 -12.36
CA LEU A 58 1.24 4.18 -13.04
C LEU A 58 2.16 5.37 -12.71
N LEU A 59 1.62 6.60 -12.66
CA LEU A 59 2.37 7.78 -12.25
C LEU A 59 2.81 7.70 -10.79
N SER A 60 1.92 7.27 -9.90
CA SER A 60 2.25 7.10 -8.48
C SER A 60 3.34 6.03 -8.30
N PHE A 61 3.21 4.90 -9.01
CA PHE A 61 4.16 3.79 -8.98
C PHE A 61 5.53 4.19 -9.51
N SER A 62 5.58 4.86 -10.67
CA SER A 62 6.83 5.33 -11.27
C SER A 62 7.50 6.43 -10.45
N ALA A 63 6.73 7.37 -9.88
CA ALA A 63 7.28 8.38 -8.98
C ALA A 63 7.90 7.77 -7.72
N ALA A 64 7.23 6.76 -7.13
CA ALA A 64 7.78 6.01 -6.01
C ALA A 64 9.05 5.25 -6.39
N LEU A 65 9.05 4.54 -7.51
CA LEU A 65 10.20 3.76 -7.97
C LEU A 65 11.40 4.66 -8.29
N ILE A 66 11.21 5.70 -9.10
CA ILE A 66 12.29 6.65 -9.45
C ILE A 66 12.81 7.33 -8.18
N GLY A 67 11.92 7.85 -7.33
CA GLY A 67 12.33 8.55 -6.11
C GLY A 67 13.14 7.67 -5.16
N THR A 68 12.71 6.43 -4.95
CA THR A 68 13.45 5.47 -4.11
C THR A 68 14.80 5.11 -4.72
N GLN A 69 14.85 4.86 -6.04
CA GLN A 69 16.11 4.51 -6.72
C GLN A 69 17.10 5.68 -6.73
N VAL A 70 16.62 6.92 -6.87
CA VAL A 70 17.46 8.11 -6.75
C VAL A 70 18.04 8.23 -5.33
N LEU A 71 17.22 8.05 -4.29
CA LEU A 71 17.67 8.05 -2.89
C LEU A 71 18.72 6.98 -2.58
N ILE A 72 18.57 5.78 -3.15
CA ILE A 72 19.56 4.71 -3.05
C ILE A 72 20.85 5.09 -3.77
N SER A 73 20.75 5.70 -4.96
CA SER A 73 21.93 6.08 -5.76
C SER A 73 22.79 7.18 -5.13
N ILE A 74 22.18 8.06 -4.33
CA ILE A 74 22.88 9.09 -3.57
C ILE A 74 23.35 8.61 -2.18
N GLY A 75 23.03 7.38 -1.79
CA GLY A 75 23.45 6.77 -0.53
C GLY A 75 22.67 7.23 0.72
N GLU A 76 21.56 7.95 0.56
CA GLU A 76 20.73 8.41 1.68
C GLU A 76 19.81 7.28 2.24
N VAL A 77 19.57 6.24 1.44
CA VAL A 77 18.77 5.07 1.85
C VAL A 77 19.55 3.78 1.63
N GLN A 78 19.77 3.04 2.71
CA GLN A 78 20.42 1.73 2.67
C GLN A 78 19.37 0.63 2.43
N ALA A 79 19.11 0.32 1.15
CA ALA A 79 18.11 -0.67 0.77
C ALA A 79 18.40 -2.08 1.35
N ASN A 80 19.68 -2.43 1.55
CA ASN A 80 20.07 -3.74 2.09
C ASN A 80 19.63 -3.96 3.55
N GLU A 81 19.47 -2.88 4.32
CA GLU A 81 19.02 -2.93 5.71
C GLU A 81 17.50 -2.88 5.83
N ALA A 82 16.79 -2.59 4.73
CA ALA A 82 15.34 -2.63 4.71
C ALA A 82 14.86 -4.05 5.05
N ARG A 83 13.84 -4.14 5.91
CA ARG A 83 13.26 -5.41 6.38
C ARG A 83 12.94 -6.40 5.26
N GLN A 84 12.51 -5.90 4.11
CA GLN A 84 12.16 -6.71 2.95
C GLN A 84 13.36 -7.40 2.30
N LEU A 85 14.58 -6.88 2.45
CA LEU A 85 15.81 -7.41 1.85
C LEU A 85 16.73 -8.06 2.90
N ALA A 86 16.75 -7.53 4.12
CA ALA A 86 17.64 -7.96 5.19
C ALA A 86 17.32 -9.36 5.76
N SER A 87 16.06 -9.81 5.70
CA SER A 87 15.65 -11.12 6.22
C SER A 87 15.01 -12.01 5.14
N PRO A 88 15.19 -13.35 5.22
CA PRO A 88 14.49 -14.27 4.34
C PRO A 88 12.98 -14.02 4.34
N GLN A 89 12.41 -13.85 3.16
CA GLN A 89 10.97 -13.63 2.96
C GLN A 89 10.32 -14.89 2.42
N SER A 90 9.00 -14.98 2.55
CA SER A 90 8.23 -16.09 2.01
C SER A 90 7.76 -15.81 0.59
N LEU A 91 8.19 -16.65 -0.36
CA LEU A 91 7.73 -16.62 -1.75
C LEU A 91 6.33 -17.22 -1.89
N SER A 92 6.06 -18.32 -1.18
CA SER A 92 4.71 -18.91 -1.10
C SER A 92 3.71 -17.93 -0.51
N GLY A 93 4.12 -17.20 0.54
CA GLY A 93 3.33 -16.16 1.18
C GLY A 93 3.08 -14.97 0.25
N ALA A 94 4.09 -14.50 -0.46
CA ALA A 94 3.96 -13.44 -1.47
C ALA A 94 2.91 -13.79 -2.55
N LEU A 95 2.99 -15.00 -3.12
CA LEU A 95 2.08 -15.43 -4.18
C LEU A 95 0.66 -15.67 -3.66
N LEU A 96 0.50 -16.53 -2.65
CA LEU A 96 -0.82 -16.91 -2.13
C LEU A 96 -1.48 -15.73 -1.41
N GLY A 97 -0.71 -14.98 -0.63
CA GLY A 97 -1.17 -13.76 0.02
C GLY A 97 -1.59 -12.70 -1.00
N GLY A 98 -0.81 -12.49 -2.06
CA GLY A 98 -1.16 -11.58 -3.16
C GLY A 98 -2.45 -11.96 -3.87
N LEU A 99 -2.66 -13.25 -4.15
CA LEU A 99 -3.90 -13.76 -4.75
C LEU A 99 -5.11 -13.54 -3.82
N MET A 100 -4.99 -13.91 -2.53
CA MET A 100 -6.05 -13.69 -1.55
C MET A 100 -6.38 -12.20 -1.37
N PHE A 101 -5.35 -11.36 -1.31
CA PHE A 101 -5.50 -9.92 -1.16
C PHE A 101 -6.19 -9.30 -2.38
N GLY A 102 -5.82 -9.67 -3.61
CA GLY A 102 -6.44 -9.12 -4.80
C GLY A 102 -7.90 -9.56 -4.98
N THR A 103 -8.23 -10.82 -4.67
CA THR A 103 -9.64 -11.27 -4.60
C THR A 103 -10.41 -10.47 -3.54
N GLY A 104 -9.85 -10.33 -2.34
CA GLY A 104 -10.46 -9.57 -1.27
C GLY A 104 -10.68 -8.09 -1.63
N MET A 105 -9.71 -7.47 -2.29
CA MET A 105 -9.77 -6.10 -2.78
C MET A 105 -10.94 -5.87 -3.74
N VAL A 106 -11.19 -6.80 -4.66
CA VAL A 106 -12.33 -6.70 -5.59
C VAL A 106 -13.66 -6.85 -4.84
N LEU A 107 -13.77 -7.81 -3.92
CA LEU A 107 -14.96 -8.05 -3.11
C LEU A 107 -15.29 -6.86 -2.19
N ALA A 108 -14.28 -6.33 -1.49
CA ALA A 108 -14.36 -5.17 -0.59
C ALA A 108 -14.59 -3.83 -1.31
N ARG A 109 -14.42 -3.79 -2.66
CA ARG A 109 -14.45 -2.57 -3.48
C ARG A 109 -13.41 -1.52 -3.07
N GLY A 110 -12.27 -1.94 -2.53
CA GLY A 110 -11.18 -1.05 -2.15
C GLY A 110 -9.96 -1.84 -1.68
N CYS A 111 -8.78 -1.25 -1.78
CA CYS A 111 -7.58 -1.74 -1.10
C CYS A 111 -7.46 -1.07 0.29
N ALA A 112 -6.54 -1.54 1.14
CA ALA A 112 -6.36 -1.02 2.50
C ALA A 112 -6.23 0.52 2.55
N SER A 113 -5.34 1.11 1.74
CA SER A 113 -5.17 2.56 1.68
C SER A 113 -6.43 3.30 1.22
N ARG A 114 -7.13 2.78 0.21
CA ARG A 114 -8.37 3.39 -0.29
C ARG A 114 -9.52 3.28 0.72
N LEU A 115 -9.61 2.18 1.47
CA LEU A 115 -10.61 2.03 2.53
C LEU A 115 -10.37 3.04 3.66
N LEU A 116 -9.10 3.25 4.05
CA LEU A 116 -8.73 4.24 5.06
C LEU A 116 -9.08 5.67 4.58
N VAL A 117 -8.68 6.04 3.36
CA VAL A 117 -9.00 7.35 2.77
C VAL A 117 -10.52 7.57 2.64
N LEU A 118 -11.28 6.57 2.21
CA LEU A 118 -12.74 6.66 2.09
C LEU A 118 -13.44 6.71 3.47
N SER A 119 -12.87 6.05 4.48
CA SER A 119 -13.42 6.12 5.84
C SER A 119 -13.34 7.54 6.38
N ALA A 120 -12.26 8.28 6.08
CA ALA A 120 -12.10 9.68 6.45
C ALA A 120 -13.07 10.60 5.71
N THR A 121 -13.53 10.24 4.52
CA THR A 121 -14.46 11.07 3.74
C THR A 121 -15.94 10.89 4.15
N GLY A 122 -16.22 10.01 5.12
CA GLY A 122 -17.59 9.74 5.62
C GLY A 122 -18.20 8.41 5.15
N ASN A 123 -17.43 7.52 4.52
CA ASN A 123 -17.94 6.23 4.06
C ASN A 123 -17.93 5.17 5.19
N LEU A 124 -19.08 4.93 5.82
CA LEU A 124 -19.20 3.96 6.94
C LEU A 124 -18.88 2.53 6.52
N ARG A 125 -19.16 2.18 5.27
CA ARG A 125 -18.89 0.85 4.73
C ARG A 125 -17.38 0.61 4.58
N ALA A 126 -16.63 1.63 4.16
CA ALA A 126 -15.17 1.57 4.10
C ALA A 126 -14.56 1.50 5.51
N LEU A 127 -15.11 2.26 6.46
CA LEU A 127 -14.71 2.21 7.86
C LEU A 127 -14.88 0.80 8.46
N LEU A 128 -16.07 0.20 8.32
CA LEU A 128 -16.33 -1.14 8.85
C LEU A 128 -15.45 -2.21 8.17
N SER A 129 -15.30 -2.14 6.85
CA SER A 129 -14.44 -3.08 6.12
C SER A 129 -12.97 -2.90 6.53
N GLY A 130 -12.52 -1.66 6.74
CA GLY A 130 -11.19 -1.34 7.25
C GLY A 130 -10.95 -1.87 8.66
N LEU A 131 -11.95 -1.78 9.55
CA LEU A 131 -11.87 -2.34 10.90
C LEU A 131 -11.75 -3.87 10.88
N VAL A 132 -12.58 -4.55 10.09
CA VAL A 132 -12.49 -6.01 9.94
C VAL A 132 -11.16 -6.43 9.33
N PHE A 133 -10.66 -5.67 8.34
CA PHE A 133 -9.31 -5.86 7.80
C PHE A 133 -8.24 -5.75 8.89
N ALA A 134 -8.29 -4.72 9.75
CA ALA A 134 -7.31 -4.51 10.82
C ALA A 134 -7.37 -5.62 11.88
N VAL A 135 -8.57 -6.05 12.28
CA VAL A 135 -8.77 -7.16 13.22
C VAL A 135 -8.18 -8.46 12.68
N VAL A 136 -8.44 -8.78 11.41
CA VAL A 136 -7.93 -10.02 10.79
C VAL A 136 -6.43 -9.93 10.55
N ALA A 137 -5.91 -8.75 10.20
CA ALA A 137 -4.47 -8.50 10.13
C ALA A 137 -3.81 -8.74 11.50
N GLN A 138 -4.35 -8.20 12.60
CA GLN A 138 -3.85 -8.47 13.95
C GLN A 138 -3.94 -9.96 14.31
N ALA A 139 -5.07 -10.60 14.00
CA ALA A 139 -5.26 -12.03 14.25
C ALA A 139 -4.23 -12.89 13.50
N SER A 140 -3.77 -12.43 12.33
CA SER A 140 -2.75 -13.12 11.50
C SER A 140 -1.32 -12.78 11.92
N LEU A 141 -1.10 -11.62 12.51
CA LEU A 141 0.18 -11.14 13.05
C LEU A 141 0.51 -11.82 14.38
N ARG A 142 -0.35 -11.60 15.38
CA ARG A 142 -0.11 -11.98 16.79
C ARG A 142 -1.18 -12.92 17.34
N GLY A 143 -2.28 -13.12 16.61
CA GLY A 143 -3.42 -13.92 17.09
C GLY A 143 -3.46 -15.36 16.57
N ILE A 144 -4.68 -15.91 16.57
CA ILE A 144 -4.97 -17.32 16.29
C ILE A 144 -4.66 -17.77 14.85
N LEU A 145 -4.60 -16.83 13.89
CA LEU A 145 -4.29 -17.13 12.48
C LEU A 145 -2.78 -17.17 12.23
N LYS A 146 -1.93 -16.74 13.19
CA LYS A 146 -0.47 -16.77 13.09
C LYS A 146 0.11 -18.14 12.70
N PRO A 147 -0.20 -19.27 13.38
CA PRO A 147 0.39 -20.57 13.03
C PRO A 147 0.01 -21.00 11.62
N PHE A 148 -1.20 -20.67 11.16
CA PHE A 148 -1.64 -20.98 9.81
C PHE A 148 -0.91 -20.13 8.76
N ARG A 149 -0.71 -18.83 9.03
CA ARG A 149 0.11 -17.95 8.19
C ARG A 149 1.54 -18.45 8.09
N GLU A 150 2.16 -18.82 9.21
CA GLU A 150 3.54 -19.30 9.26
C GLU A 150 3.71 -20.64 8.53
N TRP A 151 2.74 -21.55 8.66
CA TRP A 151 2.75 -22.80 7.91
C TRP A 151 2.75 -22.57 6.39
N ILE A 152 1.91 -21.68 5.88
CA ILE A 152 1.90 -21.33 4.45
C ILE A 152 3.21 -20.62 4.07
N ALA A 153 3.69 -19.72 4.94
CA ALA A 153 4.88 -18.94 4.67
C ALA A 153 6.17 -19.78 4.61
N ALA A 154 6.21 -20.89 5.35
CA ALA A 154 7.35 -21.80 5.39
C ALA A 154 7.47 -22.72 4.16
N LEU A 155 6.46 -22.80 3.29
CA LEU A 155 6.47 -23.70 2.13
C LEU A 155 7.55 -23.38 1.11
N TRP A 156 7.83 -22.09 0.89
CA TRP A 156 8.87 -21.66 -0.04
C TRP A 156 9.42 -20.29 0.34
N THR A 157 10.74 -20.17 0.47
CA THR A 157 11.38 -18.96 0.99
C THR A 157 12.43 -18.41 0.02
N THR A 158 12.75 -17.13 0.15
CA THR A 158 13.81 -16.50 -0.65
C THR A 158 15.20 -17.01 -0.28
N GLY A 159 15.36 -17.67 0.87
CA GLY A 159 16.60 -18.36 1.23
C GLY A 159 16.96 -19.46 0.23
N ASP A 160 15.95 -20.12 -0.34
CA ASP A 160 16.12 -21.20 -1.32
C ASP A 160 16.60 -20.69 -2.69
N VAL A 161 16.41 -19.39 -2.96
CA VAL A 161 16.68 -18.75 -4.25
C VAL A 161 17.87 -17.78 -4.16
N GLY A 162 18.56 -17.73 -3.02
CA GLY A 162 19.77 -16.90 -2.84
C GLY A 162 19.51 -15.42 -2.55
N GLY A 163 18.32 -15.06 -2.03
CA GLY A 163 18.01 -13.70 -1.58
C GLY A 163 16.76 -13.10 -2.21
N ASN A 164 16.31 -11.95 -1.68
CA ASN A 164 15.10 -11.28 -2.14
C ASN A 164 15.37 -10.10 -3.10
N ASP A 165 16.62 -9.81 -3.44
CA ASP A 165 16.98 -8.68 -4.29
C ASP A 165 17.05 -9.08 -5.77
N ILE A 166 16.11 -8.58 -6.59
CA ILE A 166 16.14 -8.83 -8.04
C ILE A 166 17.35 -8.17 -8.70
N THR A 167 17.81 -7.01 -8.19
CA THR A 167 18.93 -6.28 -8.79
C THR A 167 20.24 -7.04 -8.64
N ALA A 168 20.45 -7.69 -7.49
CA ALA A 168 21.57 -8.58 -7.27
C ALA A 168 21.50 -9.83 -8.17
N HIS A 169 20.33 -10.45 -8.31
CA HIS A 169 20.14 -11.64 -9.15
C HIS A 169 20.37 -11.40 -10.64
N LEU A 170 19.95 -10.23 -11.14
CA LEU A 170 20.03 -9.87 -12.56
C LEU A 170 21.23 -8.97 -12.90
N GLY A 171 22.03 -8.58 -11.91
CA GLY A 171 23.15 -7.65 -12.09
C GLY A 171 22.72 -6.27 -12.60
N LEU A 172 21.53 -5.79 -12.19
CA LEU A 172 20.99 -4.53 -12.66
C LEU A 172 21.75 -3.36 -12.04
N THR A 173 22.20 -2.43 -12.89
CA THR A 173 22.80 -1.18 -12.42
C THR A 173 21.72 -0.17 -12.02
N SER A 174 22.07 0.79 -11.17
CA SER A 174 21.14 1.87 -10.76
C SER A 174 20.57 2.67 -11.94
N GLY A 175 21.34 2.79 -13.04
CA GLY A 175 20.84 3.41 -14.26
C GLY A 175 19.70 2.62 -14.92
N MET A 176 19.76 1.29 -14.89
CA MET A 176 18.74 0.42 -15.47
C MET A 176 17.44 0.43 -14.67
N THR A 177 17.53 0.44 -13.34
CA THR A 177 16.36 0.52 -12.44
C THR A 177 15.64 1.85 -12.59
N ILE A 178 16.38 2.97 -12.67
CA ILE A 178 15.82 4.29 -12.96
C ILE A 178 15.20 4.34 -14.36
N ALA A 179 15.88 3.80 -15.38
CA ALA A 179 15.35 3.73 -16.75
C ALA A 179 14.02 2.94 -16.81
N PHE A 180 13.92 1.85 -16.06
CA PHE A 180 12.67 1.10 -15.93
C PHE A 180 11.55 1.95 -15.28
N GLY A 181 11.87 2.73 -14.24
CA GLY A 181 10.92 3.71 -13.67
C GLY A 181 10.47 4.76 -14.69
N CYS A 182 11.41 5.31 -15.45
CA CYS A 182 11.13 6.30 -16.50
C CYS A 182 10.26 5.71 -17.62
N LEU A 183 10.45 4.44 -17.99
CA LEU A 183 9.60 3.76 -18.96
C LEU A 183 8.14 3.73 -18.50
N TRP A 184 7.89 3.37 -17.25
CA TRP A 184 6.54 3.38 -16.68
C TRP A 184 5.96 4.78 -16.49
N LEU A 185 6.80 5.77 -16.19
CA LEU A 185 6.41 7.18 -16.14
C LEU A 185 5.91 7.66 -17.50
N ILE A 186 6.67 7.38 -18.58
CA ILE A 186 6.30 7.72 -19.96
C ILE A 186 5.01 6.99 -20.35
N ALA A 187 4.89 5.69 -20.06
CA ALA A 187 3.67 4.94 -20.33
C ALA A 187 2.45 5.55 -19.61
N GLY A 188 2.61 5.92 -18.33
CA GLY A 188 1.59 6.60 -17.54
C GLY A 188 1.17 7.94 -18.14
N LEU A 189 2.12 8.78 -18.57
CA LEU A 189 1.87 10.06 -19.21
C LEU A 189 1.18 9.92 -20.58
N VAL A 190 1.60 8.95 -21.39
CA VAL A 190 0.98 8.69 -22.70
C VAL A 190 -0.47 8.25 -22.53
N ILE A 191 -0.76 7.36 -21.57
CA ILE A 191 -2.14 6.93 -21.28
C ILE A 191 -2.94 8.10 -20.70
N ALA A 192 -2.36 8.89 -19.78
CA ALA A 192 -3.00 10.06 -19.19
C ALA A 192 -3.41 11.08 -20.27
N TRP A 193 -2.54 11.31 -21.25
CA TRP A 193 -2.80 12.22 -22.36
C TRP A 193 -3.92 11.71 -23.28
N ARG A 194 -3.95 10.39 -23.57
CA ARG A 194 -5.03 9.78 -24.37
C ARG A 194 -6.38 9.84 -23.69
N VAL A 195 -6.42 9.64 -22.37
CA VAL A 195 -7.66 9.66 -21.58
C VAL A 195 -8.04 11.08 -21.13
N LYS A 196 -7.19 12.08 -21.39
CA LYS A 196 -7.38 13.50 -21.02
C LYS A 196 -7.57 13.70 -19.51
N VAL A 197 -6.76 13.02 -18.71
CA VAL A 197 -6.76 13.17 -17.25
C VAL A 197 -6.32 14.60 -16.89
N PRO A 198 -7.02 15.30 -15.98
CA PRO A 198 -6.67 16.67 -15.64
C PRO A 198 -5.30 16.75 -14.95
N ALA A 199 -4.53 17.78 -15.28
CA ALA A 199 -3.15 17.95 -14.80
C ALA A 199 -3.03 17.90 -13.26
N TRP A 200 -4.02 18.46 -12.54
CA TRP A 200 -4.06 18.41 -11.08
C TRP A 200 -4.07 16.98 -10.52
N GLN A 201 -4.81 16.06 -11.15
CA GLN A 201 -4.83 14.65 -10.72
C GLN A 201 -3.47 13.97 -10.95
N LEU A 202 -2.74 14.35 -12.00
CA LEU A 202 -1.40 13.82 -12.28
C LEU A 202 -0.38 14.31 -11.25
N ILE A 203 -0.43 15.60 -10.89
CA ILE A 203 0.43 16.18 -9.85
C ILE A 203 0.13 15.50 -8.51
N ALA A 204 -1.15 15.34 -8.15
CA ALA A 204 -1.54 14.63 -6.94
C ALA A 204 -1.11 13.15 -6.96
N ALA A 205 -1.14 12.48 -8.12
CA ALA A 205 -0.67 11.10 -8.25
C ALA A 205 0.84 11.00 -8.00
N ALA A 206 1.62 11.90 -8.60
CA ALA A 206 3.05 11.99 -8.35
C ALA A 206 3.35 12.30 -6.87
N GLY A 207 2.59 13.22 -6.24
CA GLY A 207 2.71 13.52 -4.82
C GLY A 207 2.43 12.33 -3.90
N ALA A 208 1.40 11.54 -4.22
CA ALA A 208 1.11 10.30 -3.48
C ALA A 208 2.23 9.26 -3.65
N GLY A 209 2.81 9.16 -4.85
CA GLY A 209 3.98 8.31 -5.12
C GLY A 209 5.22 8.76 -4.37
N LEU A 210 5.52 10.06 -4.36
CA LEU A 210 6.70 10.66 -3.70
C LEU A 210 6.66 10.59 -2.17
N ALA A 211 5.49 10.40 -1.57
CA ALA A 211 5.39 10.15 -0.13
C ALA A 211 6.10 8.84 0.28
N ILE A 212 6.23 7.86 -0.63
CA ILE A 212 6.93 6.59 -0.38
C ILE A 212 8.44 6.79 -0.21
N PRO A 213 9.19 7.40 -1.16
CA PRO A 213 10.60 7.71 -0.96
C PRO A 213 10.83 8.68 0.19
N LEU A 214 9.89 9.59 0.47
CA LEU A 214 9.97 10.46 1.64
C LEU A 214 9.91 9.66 2.95
N ALA A 215 9.08 8.62 3.03
CA ALA A 215 9.08 7.68 4.17
C ALA A 215 10.43 6.98 4.31
N TRP A 216 10.94 6.38 3.22
CA TRP A 216 12.24 5.69 3.22
C TRP A 216 13.38 6.60 3.69
N TRP A 217 13.41 7.83 3.18
CA TRP A 217 14.40 8.80 3.59
C TRP A 217 14.30 9.13 5.08
N PHE A 218 13.08 9.40 5.57
CA PHE A 218 12.87 9.74 6.97
C PHE A 218 13.24 8.61 7.92
N THR A 219 12.79 7.38 7.66
CA THR A 219 13.10 6.22 8.51
C THR A 219 14.57 5.84 8.44
N SER A 220 15.21 5.96 7.25
CA SER A 220 16.65 5.75 7.09
C SER A 220 17.47 6.78 7.88
N ALA A 221 17.09 8.07 7.78
CA ALA A 221 17.75 9.12 8.53
C ALA A 221 17.60 8.95 10.05
N MET A 222 16.46 8.42 10.51
CA MET A 222 16.25 8.08 11.92
C MET A 222 17.03 6.84 12.36
N ALA A 223 17.09 5.79 11.54
CA ALA A 223 17.86 4.58 11.86
C ALA A 223 19.36 4.85 12.06
N LEU A 224 19.91 5.89 11.43
CA LEU A 224 21.31 6.29 11.58
C LEU A 224 21.59 7.13 12.85
N GLN A 225 20.56 7.76 13.43
CA GLN A 225 20.71 8.76 14.50
C GLN A 225 20.06 8.33 15.82
N ALA A 226 19.12 7.39 15.77
CA ALA A 226 18.41 6.91 16.95
C ALA A 226 19.29 6.00 17.81
N PHE A 227 19.10 6.09 19.13
CA PHE A 227 19.77 5.21 20.09
C PHE A 227 19.14 3.82 20.11
N ASP A 228 17.81 3.74 20.00
CA ASP A 228 17.08 2.49 19.86
C ASP A 228 17.01 2.04 18.38
N PRO A 229 17.03 0.73 18.09
CA PRO A 229 17.03 0.23 16.72
C PRO A 229 15.71 0.50 16.02
N VAL A 230 15.69 1.51 15.13
CA VAL A 230 14.56 1.85 14.26
C VAL A 230 14.58 0.99 13.00
N GLN A 231 13.43 0.42 12.64
CA GLN A 231 13.29 -0.34 11.40
C GLN A 231 13.21 0.61 10.20
N ILE A 232 13.99 0.33 9.15
CA ILE A 232 13.89 1.08 7.90
C ILE A 232 12.68 0.54 7.11
N GLU A 233 11.65 1.35 6.98
CA GLU A 233 10.41 0.98 6.30
C GLU A 233 9.79 2.15 5.51
N GLY A 234 9.12 1.82 4.40
CA GLY A 234 8.35 2.79 3.64
C GLY A 234 6.85 2.72 3.96
N VAL A 235 6.04 3.50 3.24
CA VAL A 235 4.58 3.54 3.45
C VAL A 235 3.94 2.16 3.27
N THR A 236 3.26 1.68 4.31
CA THR A 236 2.46 0.46 4.31
C THR A 236 1.16 0.69 5.09
N PHE A 237 0.27 -0.30 5.11
CA PHE A 237 -1.04 -0.15 5.79
C PHE A 237 -1.46 -1.38 6.59
N THR A 238 -0.97 -2.58 6.26
CA THR A 238 -1.46 -3.81 6.94
C THR A 238 -1.01 -3.89 8.39
N GLY A 239 0.31 -3.81 8.64
CA GLY A 239 0.88 -3.72 9.99
C GLY A 239 0.42 -2.48 10.75
N PRO A 240 0.60 -1.26 10.21
CA PRO A 240 0.18 -0.02 10.85
C PRO A 240 -1.28 0.00 11.30
N SER A 241 -2.21 -0.51 10.47
CA SER A 241 -3.63 -0.56 10.84
C SER A 241 -3.89 -1.53 11.99
N ALA A 242 -3.13 -2.62 12.00
CA ALA A 242 -3.17 -3.60 13.06
C ALA A 242 -2.62 -2.99 14.36
N ASP A 243 -1.48 -2.31 14.32
CA ASP A 243 -0.83 -1.73 15.51
C ASP A 243 -1.62 -0.52 16.04
N THR A 244 -2.21 0.29 15.16
CA THR A 244 -3.14 1.38 15.56
C THR A 244 -4.37 0.82 16.28
N LEU A 245 -4.89 -0.34 15.86
CA LEU A 245 -5.99 -1.02 16.56
C LEU A 245 -5.54 -1.47 17.96
N MET A 246 -4.33 -2.01 18.10
CA MET A 246 -3.80 -2.42 19.40
C MET A 246 -3.50 -1.24 20.31
N LEU A 247 -3.05 -0.10 19.80
CA LEU A 247 -2.87 1.12 20.59
C LEU A 247 -4.18 1.55 21.29
N VAL A 248 -5.33 1.34 20.64
CA VAL A 248 -6.65 1.69 21.19
C VAL A 248 -7.17 0.63 22.18
N LEU A 249 -6.77 -0.63 22.02
CA LEU A 249 -7.27 -1.76 22.82
C LEU A 249 -6.38 -2.11 24.02
N SER A 250 -5.08 -1.86 23.92
CA SER A 250 -4.08 -2.19 24.93
C SER A 250 -3.93 -1.08 25.97
N PRO A 251 -3.45 -1.39 27.20
CA PRO A 251 -3.10 -0.37 28.17
C PRO A 251 -2.09 0.64 27.60
N PRO A 252 -2.20 1.93 27.96
CA PRO A 252 -1.25 2.95 27.51
C PRO A 252 0.16 2.60 27.98
N GLY A 253 1.08 2.42 27.01
CA GLY A 253 2.44 1.96 27.26
C GLY A 253 3.15 1.35 26.04
N ASP A 254 2.44 1.07 24.94
CA ASP A 254 3.07 0.68 23.68
C ASP A 254 3.95 1.80 23.12
N VAL A 255 5.12 1.43 22.60
CA VAL A 255 6.10 2.34 21.99
C VAL A 255 5.49 2.96 20.73
N LEU A 256 5.49 4.29 20.67
CA LEU A 256 5.10 5.05 19.49
C LEU A 256 6.14 4.85 18.40
N ASP A 257 5.69 4.50 17.20
CA ASP A 257 6.54 4.30 16.04
C ASP A 257 5.97 5.03 14.80
N PHE A 258 6.74 5.06 13.72
CA PHE A 258 6.37 5.63 12.43
C PHE A 258 5.02 5.10 11.93
N ASP A 259 4.83 3.78 11.99
CA ASP A 259 3.61 3.09 11.58
C ASP A 259 2.35 3.56 12.35
N ILE A 260 2.49 3.80 13.66
CA ILE A 260 1.39 4.28 14.50
C ILE A 260 0.99 5.71 14.13
N GLY A 261 1.97 6.56 13.77
CA GLY A 261 1.70 7.91 13.28
C GLY A 261 1.08 7.95 11.87
N LEU A 262 1.46 6.99 11.03
CA LEU A 262 1.08 6.93 9.61
C LEU A 262 -0.45 6.84 9.40
N VAL A 263 -1.14 5.97 10.13
CA VAL A 263 -2.59 5.73 9.94
C VAL A 263 -3.44 6.96 10.31
N PRO A 264 -3.29 7.57 11.50
CA PRO A 264 -3.93 8.84 11.84
C PRO A 264 -3.53 9.96 10.88
N GLY A 265 -2.27 10.02 10.45
CA GLY A 265 -1.80 10.95 9.44
C GLY A 265 -2.61 10.86 8.15
N VAL A 266 -2.73 9.66 7.58
CA VAL A 266 -3.52 9.43 6.35
C VAL A 266 -4.98 9.79 6.55
N PHE A 267 -5.56 9.45 7.70
CA PHE A 267 -6.94 9.81 8.02
C PHE A 267 -7.13 11.33 8.07
N LEU A 268 -6.29 12.05 8.81
CA LEU A 268 -6.36 13.52 8.93
C LEU A 268 -6.09 14.23 7.60
N GLY A 269 -5.07 13.79 6.85
CA GLY A 269 -4.72 14.37 5.56
C GLY A 269 -5.81 14.19 4.51
N SER A 270 -6.42 13.01 4.46
CA SER A 270 -7.55 12.75 3.55
C SER A 270 -8.82 13.48 3.98
N PHE A 271 -9.12 13.55 5.29
CA PHE A 271 -10.23 14.33 5.83
C PHE A 271 -10.09 15.81 5.47
N LEU A 272 -8.92 16.41 5.73
CA LEU A 272 -8.67 17.82 5.44
C LEU A 272 -8.78 18.10 3.94
N ALA A 273 -8.19 17.26 3.10
CA ALA A 273 -8.28 17.39 1.64
C ALA A 273 -9.73 17.29 1.13
N ALA A 274 -10.53 16.38 1.69
CA ALA A 274 -11.94 16.24 1.36
C ALA A 274 -12.79 17.41 1.87
N PHE A 275 -12.48 17.94 3.05
CA PHE A 275 -13.10 19.13 3.62
C PHE A 275 -12.86 20.36 2.72
N LEU A 276 -11.59 20.60 2.35
CA LEU A 276 -11.18 21.69 1.45
C LEU A 276 -11.85 21.61 0.08
N THR A 277 -12.03 20.41 -0.45
CA THR A 277 -12.68 20.19 -1.75
C THR A 277 -14.20 20.01 -1.68
N ARG A 278 -14.79 20.12 -0.48
CA ARG A 278 -16.23 19.93 -0.21
C ARG A 278 -16.77 18.59 -0.72
N GLN A 279 -15.97 17.53 -0.57
CA GLN A 279 -16.32 16.15 -0.97
C GLN A 279 -16.66 15.25 0.23
N LEU A 280 -16.99 15.85 1.38
CA LEU A 280 -17.41 15.09 2.56
C LEU A 280 -18.86 14.65 2.38
N GLU A 281 -19.06 13.34 2.36
CA GLU A 281 -20.38 12.73 2.21
C GLU A 281 -20.51 11.55 3.17
N LEU A 282 -21.50 11.62 4.06
CA LEU A 282 -21.86 10.51 4.92
C LEU A 282 -22.62 9.46 4.11
N GLN A 283 -21.93 8.38 3.76
CA GLN A 283 -22.48 7.27 2.98
C GLN A 283 -22.76 6.07 3.90
N GLY A 284 -24.03 5.69 3.98
CA GLY A 284 -24.52 4.57 4.78
C GLY A 284 -24.45 3.20 4.07
N PHE A 285 -25.09 2.20 4.68
CA PHE A 285 -25.16 0.84 4.15
C PHE A 285 -26.37 0.67 3.21
N GLU A 286 -26.11 0.19 1.99
CA GLU A 286 -27.16 -0.22 1.05
C GLU A 286 -27.16 -1.77 0.91
N GLY A 287 -28.07 -2.42 1.63
CA GLY A 287 -28.42 -3.85 1.48
C GLY A 287 -27.48 -4.89 2.15
N GLY A 288 -28.05 -5.84 2.90
CA GLY A 288 -27.27 -6.83 3.68
C GLY A 288 -26.41 -7.81 2.87
N LYS A 289 -26.82 -8.17 1.64
CA LYS A 289 -26.01 -9.05 0.77
C LYS A 289 -24.71 -8.39 0.31
N SER A 290 -24.70 -7.06 0.18
CA SER A 290 -23.49 -6.32 -0.19
C SER A 290 -22.50 -6.28 0.98
N MET A 291 -23.01 -6.12 2.20
CA MET A 291 -22.23 -6.11 3.45
C MET A 291 -21.44 -7.40 3.65
N ALA A 292 -22.09 -8.57 3.55
CA ALA A 292 -21.41 -9.86 3.68
C ALA A 292 -20.24 -10.00 2.70
N ARG A 293 -20.41 -9.55 1.45
CA ARG A 293 -19.34 -9.55 0.44
C ARG A 293 -18.18 -8.63 0.81
N TYR A 294 -18.47 -7.46 1.38
CA TYR A 294 -17.42 -6.53 1.78
C TYR A 294 -16.61 -7.06 2.96
N LEU A 295 -17.28 -7.67 3.94
CA LEU A 295 -16.63 -8.27 5.10
C LEU A 295 -15.79 -9.49 4.72
N THR A 296 -16.28 -10.38 3.86
CA THR A 296 -15.48 -11.50 3.35
C THR A 296 -14.29 -11.01 2.52
N GLY A 297 -14.46 -9.91 1.78
CA GLY A 297 -13.34 -9.24 1.11
C GLY A 297 -12.30 -8.72 2.10
N ALA A 298 -12.74 -8.04 3.16
CA ALA A 298 -11.87 -7.51 4.20
C ALA A 298 -11.11 -8.61 4.97
N THR A 299 -11.74 -9.75 5.26
CA THR A 299 -11.07 -10.88 5.90
C THR A 299 -9.99 -11.47 5.01
N LEU A 300 -10.27 -11.65 3.71
CA LEU A 300 -9.28 -12.14 2.74
C LEU A 300 -8.12 -11.16 2.56
N MET A 301 -8.41 -9.86 2.54
CA MET A 301 -7.37 -8.82 2.50
C MET A 301 -6.51 -8.80 3.77
N GLY A 302 -7.10 -8.93 4.95
CA GLY A 302 -6.37 -8.87 6.23
C GLY A 302 -5.37 -10.03 6.34
N PHE A 303 -5.85 -11.25 6.11
CA PHE A 303 -4.99 -12.44 6.15
C PHE A 303 -4.00 -12.45 4.99
N GLY A 304 -4.47 -12.21 3.76
CA GLY A 304 -3.62 -12.21 2.56
C GLY A 304 -2.55 -11.12 2.60
N GLY A 305 -2.87 -9.94 3.14
CA GLY A 305 -1.92 -8.85 3.31
C GLY A 305 -0.83 -9.17 4.32
N MET A 306 -1.15 -9.88 5.40
CA MET A 306 -0.12 -10.32 6.35
C MET A 306 0.72 -11.48 5.82
N LEU A 307 0.11 -12.37 5.04
CA LEU A 307 0.81 -13.48 4.39
C LEU A 307 1.77 -12.99 3.29
N ALA A 308 1.39 -11.95 2.55
CA ALA A 308 2.21 -11.34 1.51
C ALA A 308 3.29 -10.38 2.04
N GLY A 309 3.33 -10.12 3.36
CA GLY A 309 4.26 -9.17 3.96
C GLY A 309 3.86 -7.70 3.79
N GLY A 310 2.64 -7.42 3.34
CA GLY A 310 2.11 -6.06 3.22
C GLY A 310 0.86 -5.96 2.33
N CYS A 311 0.30 -4.76 2.24
CA CYS A 311 -0.83 -4.47 1.34
C CYS A 311 -0.35 -4.12 -0.07
N ALA A 312 -1.30 -3.82 -0.95
CA ALA A 312 -1.07 -3.21 -2.27
C ALA A 312 -0.01 -2.10 -2.31
N VAL A 313 0.01 -1.19 -1.33
CA VAL A 313 1.01 -0.10 -1.27
C VAL A 313 2.31 -0.61 -0.64
N GLY A 314 2.25 -1.25 0.52
CA GLY A 314 3.45 -1.73 1.23
C GLY A 314 4.20 -2.86 0.51
N ALA A 315 3.55 -3.99 0.29
CA ALA A 315 4.18 -5.12 -0.42
C ALA A 315 4.24 -4.88 -1.93
N GLY A 316 3.30 -4.14 -2.51
CA GLY A 316 3.29 -3.86 -3.95
C GLY A 316 4.22 -2.71 -4.33
N VAL A 317 3.81 -1.46 -4.05
CA VAL A 317 4.51 -0.26 -4.54
C VAL A 317 5.83 -0.03 -3.80
N THR A 318 5.80 0.00 -2.47
CA THR A 318 6.96 0.26 -1.61
C THR A 318 8.01 -0.83 -1.75
N GLY A 319 7.62 -2.11 -1.69
CA GLY A 319 8.54 -3.23 -1.92
C GLY A 319 9.09 -3.29 -3.36
N ALA A 320 8.28 -2.97 -4.38
CA ALA A 320 8.78 -2.95 -5.77
C ALA A 320 9.73 -1.77 -6.02
N SER A 321 9.61 -0.67 -5.26
CA SER A 321 10.50 0.49 -5.39
C SER A 321 11.96 0.19 -5.02
N ILE A 322 12.20 -0.85 -4.22
CA ILE A 322 13.52 -1.41 -3.87
C ILE A 322 13.81 -2.72 -4.61
N PHE A 323 13.00 -3.07 -5.62
CA PHE A 323 13.13 -4.29 -6.43
C PHE A 323 13.15 -5.61 -5.65
N ALA A 324 12.39 -5.68 -4.55
CA ALA A 324 12.21 -6.92 -3.81
C ALA A 324 11.44 -7.97 -4.64
N LEU A 325 11.94 -9.20 -4.73
CA LEU A 325 11.34 -10.30 -5.49
C LEU A 325 9.93 -10.64 -4.99
N THR A 326 9.75 -10.74 -3.67
CA THR A 326 8.43 -10.96 -3.07
C THR A 326 7.43 -9.86 -3.41
N ALA A 327 7.87 -8.61 -3.59
CA ALA A 327 7.00 -7.50 -3.93
C ALA A 327 6.43 -7.64 -5.34
N TRP A 328 7.26 -8.02 -6.31
CA TRP A 328 6.84 -8.25 -7.70
C TRP A 328 5.92 -9.46 -7.83
N ILE A 329 6.20 -10.54 -7.10
CA ILE A 329 5.32 -11.73 -7.03
C ILE A 329 3.98 -11.37 -6.39
N THR A 330 4.00 -10.60 -5.30
CA THR A 330 2.77 -10.14 -4.64
C THR A 330 1.95 -9.24 -5.57
N LEU A 331 2.60 -8.27 -6.22
CA LEU A 331 1.94 -7.33 -7.12
C LEU A 331 1.30 -8.06 -8.30
N THR A 332 2.02 -8.96 -8.97
CA THR A 332 1.47 -9.77 -10.07
C THR A 332 0.31 -10.65 -9.60
N GLY A 333 0.41 -11.27 -8.42
CA GLY A 333 -0.67 -12.02 -7.79
C GLY A 333 -1.92 -11.18 -7.52
N ILE A 334 -1.76 -9.96 -7.00
CA ILE A 334 -2.87 -9.02 -6.77
C ILE A 334 -3.57 -8.66 -8.09
N TRP A 335 -2.81 -8.35 -9.14
CA TRP A 335 -3.37 -7.98 -10.44
C TRP A 335 -4.10 -9.16 -11.10
N LEU A 336 -3.49 -10.35 -11.07
CA LEU A 336 -4.07 -11.57 -11.64
C LEU A 336 -5.38 -11.95 -10.94
N SER A 337 -5.36 -12.03 -9.61
CA SER A 337 -6.55 -12.37 -8.84
C SER A 337 -7.64 -11.31 -8.95
N ALA A 338 -7.29 -10.02 -9.02
CA ALA A 338 -8.26 -8.95 -9.25
C ALA A 338 -8.95 -9.10 -10.61
N ALA A 339 -8.19 -9.36 -11.69
CA ALA A 339 -8.74 -9.58 -13.02
C ALA A 339 -9.67 -10.80 -13.08
N ILE A 340 -9.25 -11.93 -12.47
CA ILE A 340 -10.07 -13.15 -12.41
C ILE A 340 -11.35 -12.90 -11.62
N THR A 341 -11.24 -12.28 -10.45
CA THR A 341 -12.39 -12.02 -9.56
C THR A 341 -13.37 -11.06 -10.20
N ASP A 342 -12.90 -10.01 -10.88
CA ASP A 342 -13.75 -9.07 -11.60
C ASP A 342 -14.53 -9.73 -12.74
N ARG A 343 -13.88 -10.62 -13.52
CA ARG A 343 -14.57 -11.40 -14.56
C ARG A 343 -15.64 -12.32 -13.99
N ILE A 344 -15.36 -13.02 -12.89
CA ILE A 344 -16.32 -13.91 -12.23
C ILE A 344 -17.53 -13.13 -11.70
N LEU A 345 -17.33 -11.97 -11.09
CA LEU A 345 -18.45 -11.16 -10.58
C LEU A 345 -19.25 -10.50 -11.71
N SER A 346 -18.58 -10.06 -12.77
CA SER A 346 -19.24 -9.40 -13.91
C SER A 346 -20.09 -10.37 -14.71
N GLY A 347 -19.60 -11.60 -14.94
CA GLY A 347 -20.37 -12.66 -15.58
C GLY A 347 -21.58 -13.13 -14.77
N ARG A 348 -21.66 -12.82 -13.47
CA ARG A 348 -22.87 -13.06 -12.64
C ARG A 348 -23.86 -11.90 -12.66
N LEU A 349 -23.45 -10.72 -13.13
CA LEU A 349 -24.25 -9.50 -13.18
C LEU A 349 -24.79 -9.19 -14.57
N GLU A 350 -24.55 -10.05 -15.57
CA GLU A 350 -25.34 -10.07 -16.80
C GLU A 350 -26.62 -10.88 -16.56
N PRO A 351 -27.79 -10.24 -16.35
CA PRO A 351 -29.04 -10.91 -16.66
C PRO A 351 -29.09 -11.13 -18.17
N ARG A 352 -29.41 -12.36 -18.58
CA ARG A 352 -29.85 -12.74 -19.94
C ARG A 352 -31.11 -11.95 -20.35
N GLY A 353 -31.00 -10.64 -20.61
CA GLY A 353 -32.16 -9.85 -20.97
C GLY A 353 -31.95 -8.35 -21.00
N GLN A 354 -31.11 -7.86 -21.91
CA GLN A 354 -31.35 -6.58 -22.59
C GLN A 354 -30.53 -6.55 -23.89
N GLN A 355 -30.96 -7.38 -24.84
CA GLN A 355 -30.84 -7.03 -26.25
C GLN A 355 -31.74 -5.82 -26.45
N VAL A 356 -31.13 -4.65 -26.67
CA VAL A 356 -31.85 -3.46 -27.13
C VAL A 356 -32.21 -3.70 -28.59
N ALA A 357 -33.50 -3.95 -28.80
CA ALA A 357 -34.21 -3.52 -30.00
C ALA A 357 -34.40 -1.99 -29.96
#